data_AF-A0AA42XCX7-F1
#
_entry.id   AF-A0AA42XCX7-F1
#
_cell.length_a   1.000
_cell.length_b   1.000
_cell.length_c   1.000
_cell.angle_alpha   90.00
_cell.angle_beta   90.00
_cell.angle_gamma   90.00
#
_symmetry.space_group_name_H-M   'P 1'
#
loop_
_entity.id
_entity.type
_entity.pdbx_description
1 polymer ?
#
loop_
_entity_poly.entity_id
_entity_poly.type
_entity_poly.pdbx_seq_one_letter_code
_entity_poly.pdbx_strand_id
1 'polypeptide(L)' 'MDPDDRPQRPLDAVERQAHAWVVRLTSGEATAADGRRFRAWCESDPRHREAFGRARRQWEQVRLA' A
#
# COMPACT_ATOMS: atom_id res chain seq x y z
N MET A 1 27.64 6.26 18.28
CA MET A 1 26.79 5.07 18.06
C MET A 1 25.37 5.52 18.24
N ASP A 2 24.63 5.72 17.16
CA ASP A 2 23.18 5.73 17.21
C ASP A 2 22.72 4.38 16.63
N PRO A 3 22.25 3.43 17.47
CA PRO A 3 21.80 2.12 17.02
C PRO A 3 20.38 2.13 16.41
N ASP A 4 19.87 3.31 16.05
CA ASP A 4 18.48 3.52 15.62
C ASP A 4 18.33 4.02 14.16
N ASP A 5 19.39 4.09 13.36
CA ASP A 5 19.26 4.09 11.89
C ASP A 5 19.11 2.64 11.38
N ARG A 6 18.27 1.86 12.07
CA ARG A 6 17.74 0.64 11.45
C ARG A 6 16.62 1.15 10.56
N PRO A 7 16.71 1.03 9.22
CA PRO A 7 15.56 1.33 8.37
C PRO A 7 14.45 0.43 8.87
N GLN A 8 13.50 1.03 9.59
CA GLN A 8 12.35 0.37 10.18
C GLN A 8 11.76 -0.44 9.03
N ARG A 9 11.82 -1.77 9.14
CA ARG A 9 11.67 -2.69 8.00
C ARG A 9 10.51 -2.17 7.15
N PRO A 10 10.78 -1.66 5.94
CA PRO A 10 9.74 -0.95 5.20
C PRO A 10 8.54 -1.85 4.94
N LEU A 11 8.68 -3.18 5.03
CA LEU A 11 7.58 -4.13 4.95
C LEU A 11 6.37 -3.78 5.86
N ASP A 12 6.54 -3.55 7.17
CA ASP A 12 5.37 -3.38 8.07
C ASP A 12 4.62 -2.05 7.85
N ALA A 13 5.33 -1.00 7.43
CA ALA A 13 4.72 0.29 7.13
C ALA A 13 4.11 0.33 5.71
N VAL A 14 4.79 -0.28 4.75
CA VAL A 14 4.36 -0.36 3.35
C VAL A 14 3.15 -1.28 3.19
N GLU A 15 3.10 -2.41 3.91
CA GLU A 15 1.95 -3.31 3.88
C GLU A 15 0.69 -2.63 4.44
N ARG A 16 0.82 -1.86 5.53
CA ARG A 16 -0.29 -1.05 6.05
C ARG A 16 -0.77 -0.01 5.06
N GLN A 17 0.15 0.72 4.40
CA GLN A 17 -0.21 1.69 3.36
C GLN A 17 -0.86 1.01 2.16
N ALA A 18 -0.37 -0.17 1.76
CA ALA A 18 -0.96 -0.97 0.69
C ALA A 18 -2.41 -1.35 1.00
N HIS A 19 -2.70 -1.81 2.22
CA HIS A 19 -4.06 -2.16 2.64
C HIS A 19 -4.99 -0.94 2.66
N ALA A 20 -4.50 0.19 3.19
CA ALA A 20 -5.24 1.45 3.18
C ALA A 20 -5.57 1.91 1.75
N TRP A 21 -4.63 1.76 0.81
CA TRP A 21 -4.87 2.05 -0.61
C TRP A 21 -5.89 1.10 -1.23
N VAL A 22 -5.82 -0.20 -0.94
CA VAL A 22 -6.81 -1.17 -1.42
C VAL A 22 -8.20 -0.77 -0.95
N VAL A 23 -8.41 -0.57 0.37
CA VAL A 23 -9.70 -0.16 0.93
C VAL A 23 -10.19 1.14 0.27
N ARG A 24 -9.33 2.15 0.15
CA ARG A 24 -9.68 3.45 -0.43
C ARG A 24 -10.09 3.34 -1.90
N LEU A 25 -9.37 2.54 -2.69
CA LEU A 25 -9.66 2.32 -4.11
C LEU A 25 -10.91 1.44 -4.32
N THR A 26 -11.16 0.49 -3.41
CA THR A 26 -12.33 -0.39 -3.48
C THR A 26 -13.58 0.19 -2.83
N SER A 27 -13.46 1.29 -2.07
CA SER A 27 -14.58 1.99 -1.41
C SER A 27 -15.56 2.62 -2.41
N GLY A 28 -15.20 2.74 -3.68
CA GLY A 28 -16.03 3.38 -4.71
C GLY A 28 -16.01 4.93 -4.67
N GLU A 29 -15.47 5.51 -3.60
CA GLU A 29 -15.34 6.97 -3.41
C GLU A 29 -13.95 7.51 -3.83
N ALA A 30 -13.12 6.67 -4.45
CA ALA A 30 -11.78 7.07 -4.87
C ALA A 30 -11.85 8.19 -5.91
N THR A 31 -11.28 9.35 -5.57
CA THR A 31 -11.25 10.50 -6.45
C THR A 31 -10.02 10.47 -7.37
N ALA A 32 -10.02 11.31 -8.40
CA ALA A 32 -8.83 11.52 -9.24
C ALA A 32 -7.60 11.99 -8.43
N ALA A 33 -7.81 12.67 -7.28
CA ALA A 33 -6.72 13.05 -6.39
C ALA A 33 -6.11 11.84 -5.67
N ASP A 34 -6.93 10.85 -5.30
CA ASP A 34 -6.46 9.59 -4.71
C ASP A 34 -5.65 8.79 -5.73
N GLY A 35 -6.09 8.74 -6.99
CA GLY A 35 -5.33 8.09 -8.07
C GLY A 35 -3.93 8.70 -8.27
N ARG A 36 -3.80 10.04 -8.20
CA ARG A 36 -2.49 10.72 -8.29
C ARG A 36 -1.59 10.41 -7.10
N ARG A 37 -2.13 10.41 -5.88
CA ARG A 37 -1.39 10.06 -4.66
C ARG A 37 -0.95 8.60 -4.66
N PHE A 38 -1.82 7.69 -5.12
CA PHE A 38 -1.48 6.28 -5.28
C PHE A 38 -0.33 6.09 -6.27
N ARG A 39 -0.38 6.80 -7.42
CA ARG A 39 0.69 6.75 -8.41
C ARG A 39 2.02 7.25 -7.85
N ALA A 40 2.04 8.41 -7.20
CA ALA A 40 3.24 8.96 -6.56
C ALA A 40 3.80 8.01 -5.49
N TRP A 41 2.92 7.36 -4.73
CA TRP A 41 3.32 6.36 -3.75
C TRP A 41 3.95 5.13 -4.42
N CYS A 42 3.38 4.59 -5.50
CA CYS A 42 3.97 3.49 -6.25
C CYS A 42 5.30 3.86 -6.94
N GLU A 43 5.46 5.12 -7.38
CA GLU A 43 6.68 5.63 -8.01
C GLU A 43 7.81 5.86 -6.99
N SER A 44 7.48 6.02 -5.70
CA SER A 44 8.47 6.26 -4.64
C SER A 44 9.34 5.04 -4.34
N ASP A 45 8.80 3.82 -4.40
CA ASP A 45 9.58 2.59 -4.19
C ASP A 45 8.96 1.37 -4.92
N PRO A 46 9.76 0.59 -5.66
CA PRO A 46 9.37 -0.73 -6.19
C PRO A 46 8.74 -1.71 -5.19
N ARG A 47 8.97 -1.57 -3.89
CA ARG A 47 8.37 -2.40 -2.84
C ARG A 47 6.89 -2.05 -2.61
N HIS A 48 6.50 -0.79 -2.82
CA HIS A 48 5.12 -0.32 -2.66
C HIS A 48 4.17 -1.01 -3.64
N ARG A 49 4.56 -1.11 -4.92
CA ARG A 49 3.79 -1.84 -5.94
C ARG A 49 3.63 -3.32 -5.59
N GLU A 50 4.66 -3.95 -5.01
CA GLU A 50 4.63 -5.38 -4.67
C GLU A 50 3.70 -5.64 -3.47
N ALA A 51 3.79 -4.81 -2.44
CA ALA A 51 2.91 -4.86 -1.29
C ALA A 51 1.44 -4.59 -1.66
N PHE A 52 1.19 -3.62 -2.55
CA PHE A 52 -0.16 -3.39 -3.08
C PHE A 52 -0.70 -4.60 -3.84
N GLY A 53 0.11 -5.24 -4.67
CA GLY A 53 -0.27 -6.48 -5.34
C GLY A 53 -0.67 -7.59 -4.35
N ARG A 54 0.08 -7.75 -3.25
CA ARG A 54 -0.25 -8.70 -2.18
C ARG A 54 -1.55 -8.32 -1.46
N ALA A 55 -1.67 -7.07 -1.02
CA ALA A 55 -2.86 -6.56 -0.32
C ALA A 55 -4.12 -6.71 -1.17
N ARG A 56 -4.04 -6.41 -2.47
CA ARG A 56 -5.18 -6.53 -3.40
C ARG A 56 -5.63 -7.98 -3.54
N ARG A 57 -4.69 -8.93 -3.68
CA ARG A 57 -5.04 -10.36 -3.73
C ARG A 57 -5.73 -10.84 -2.45
N GLN A 58 -5.24 -10.40 -1.29
CA GLN A 58 -5.86 -10.74 0.00
C GLN A 58 -7.28 -10.18 0.09
N TRP A 59 -7.50 -8.93 -0.34
CA TRP A 59 -8.82 -8.33 -0.38
C TRP A 59 -9.79 -9.06 -1.33
N GLU A 60 -9.32 -9.47 -2.51
CA GLU A 60 -10.12 -10.29 -3.44
C GLU A 60 -10.51 -11.63 -2.81
N GLN A 61 -9.62 -12.27 -2.05
CA GLN A 61 -9.94 -13.49 -1.31
C GLN A 61 -10.98 -13.26 -0.21
N VAL A 62 -10.88 -12.16 0.54
CA VAL A 62 -11.87 -11.80 1.57
C VAL A 62 -13.24 -11.49 0.96
N ARG A 63 -13.29 -10.87 -0.23
CA ARG A 63 -14.56 -10.55 -0.91
C ARG A 63 -15.24 -11.77 -1.54
N LEU A 64 -14.47 -12.79 -1.91
CA LEU A 64 -14.96 -14.00 -2.56
C LEU A 64 -15.29 -15.15 -1.58
N ALA A 65 -14.95 -14.98 -0.30
CA ALA A 65 -15.30 -15.90 0.78
C ALA A 65 -16.70 -15.60 1.35
#